data_AF-H2Y264-F1
#
_entry.id   AF-H2Y264-F1
#
_cell.length_a   1.000
_cell.length_b   1.000
_cell.length_c   1.000
_cell.angle_alpha   90.00
_cell.angle_beta   90.00
_cell.angle_gamma   90.00
#
_symmetry.space_group_name_H-M   'P 1'
#
loop_
_entity.id
_entity.type
_entity.pdbx_description
1 polymer ?
#
loop_
_entity_poly.entity_id
_entity_poly.type
_entity_poly.pdbx_seq_one_letter_code
_entity_poly.pdbx_strand_id
1 'polypeptide(L)'
;MMVAGVFGFYDQSFAVTLYKNSSDTSAKKMYIQLYRPDRSIQWTTLLNSDISVPDRNVGDFRMSYGNGFFIVYFSVYGIDNFANATNGEQVSFVDDGGNLKTTSFPIPGQEHVKT
;
A
#
# COMPACT_ATOMS: atom_id res chain seq x y z
N MET A 1 5.65 -1.69 14.63
CA MET A 1 5.28 -1.89 13.21
C MET A 1 6.23 -2.92 12.63
N MET A 2 5.80 -3.65 11.61
CA MET A 2 6.63 -4.64 10.92
C MET A 2 6.70 -4.35 9.42
N VAL A 3 7.81 -4.73 8.79
CA VAL A 3 7.98 -4.58 7.33
C VAL A 3 7.28 -5.74 6.62
N ALA A 4 6.49 -5.39 5.62
CA ALA A 4 5.68 -6.28 4.81
C ALA A 4 6.22 -6.47 3.38
N GLY A 5 6.95 -5.48 2.87
CA GLY A 5 7.60 -5.50 1.56
C GLY A 5 8.62 -4.36 1.45
N VAL A 6 9.58 -4.51 0.55
CA VAL A 6 10.63 -3.51 0.29
C VAL A 6 10.87 -3.41 -1.21
N PHE A 7 11.07 -2.18 -1.71
CA PHE A 7 11.51 -1.91 -3.07
C PHE A 7 12.62 -0.86 -3.02
N GLY A 8 13.80 -1.19 -3.54
CA GLY A 8 14.96 -0.30 -3.56
C GLY A 8 15.15 0.35 -4.93
N PHE A 9 15.54 1.62 -4.93
CA PHE A 9 15.92 2.36 -6.12
C PHE A 9 17.44 2.46 -6.25
N TYR A 10 17.92 2.72 -7.46
CA TYR A 10 19.36 2.86 -7.73
C TYR A 10 20.01 4.07 -7.03
N ASP A 11 19.23 5.11 -6.73
CA ASP A 11 19.70 6.28 -5.99
C ASP A 11 19.82 6.03 -4.48
N GLN A 12 19.60 4.79 -4.03
CA GLN A 12 19.59 4.34 -2.63
C GLN A 12 18.38 4.81 -1.82
N SER A 13 17.40 5.48 -2.45
CA SER A 13 16.07 5.60 -1.87
C SER A 13 15.39 4.23 -1.87
N PHE A 14 14.42 4.04 -0.98
CA PHE A 14 13.66 2.79 -0.93
C PHE A 14 12.28 3.02 -0.33
N ALA A 15 11.31 2.27 -0.82
CA ALA A 15 9.98 2.21 -0.24
C ALA A 15 9.82 0.93 0.58
N VAL A 16 9.04 1.02 1.65
CA VAL A 16 8.63 -0.12 2.45
C VAL A 16 7.13 -0.11 2.65
N THR A 17 6.53 -1.29 2.59
CA THR A 17 5.18 -1.49 3.12
C THR A 17 5.30 -1.83 4.60
N LEU A 18 4.54 -1.15 5.46
CA LEU A 18 4.51 -1.39 6.90
C LEU A 18 3.14 -1.85 7.36
N TYR A 19 3.14 -2.90 8.17
CA TYR A 19 1.95 -3.37 8.87
C TYR A 19 2.01 -2.99 10.35
N LYS A 20 0.94 -2.34 10.82
CA LYS A 20 0.68 -2.14 12.25
C LYS A 20 -0.33 -3.18 12.71
N ASN A 21 0.17 -4.21 13.39
CA ASN A 21 -0.69 -5.18 14.05
C ASN A 21 -1.25 -4.61 15.37
N SER A 22 -2.49 -4.94 15.68
CA SER A 22 -3.21 -4.53 16.88
C SER A 22 -4.29 -5.56 17.18
N SER A 23 -4.58 -5.78 18.47
CA SER A 23 -5.74 -6.58 18.90
C SER A 23 -7.07 -5.87 18.61
N ASP A 24 -7.06 -4.53 18.62
CA ASP A 24 -8.16 -3.71 18.11
C ASP A 24 -8.12 -3.68 16.58
N THR A 25 -9.13 -4.27 15.94
CA THR A 25 -9.25 -4.37 14.48
C THR A 25 -9.27 -3.00 13.81
N SER A 26 -9.89 -1.99 14.43
CA SER A 26 -9.94 -0.63 13.90
C SER A 26 -8.56 0.04 13.86
N ALA A 27 -7.64 -0.42 14.72
CA ALA A 27 -6.28 0.06 14.82
C ALA A 27 -5.25 -0.73 13.98
N LYS A 28 -5.67 -1.80 13.29
CA LYS A 28 -4.83 -2.49 12.29
C LYS A 28 -4.70 -1.62 11.05
N LYS A 29 -3.47 -1.25 10.70
CA LYS A 29 -3.19 -0.32 9.59
C LYS A 29 -2.11 -0.84 8.65
N MET A 30 -2.22 -0.50 7.37
CA MET A 30 -1.18 -0.70 6.36
C MET A 30 -0.71 0.65 5.83
N TYR A 31 0.60 0.79 5.70
CA TYR A 31 1.22 2.00 5.18
C TYR A 31 2.23 1.66 4.10
N ILE A 32 2.51 2.64 3.25
CA ILE A 32 3.77 2.71 2.52
C ILE A 32 4.55 3.93 3.03
N GLN A 33 5.87 3.77 3.15
CA GLN A 33 6.78 4.87 3.42
C GLN A 33 7.88 4.87 2.38
N LEU A 34 8.18 6.03 1.83
CA LEU A 34 9.36 6.26 1.01
C LEU A 34 10.44 6.90 1.85
N TYR A 35 11.65 6.35 1.78
CA TYR A 35 12.84 6.85 2.45
C TYR A 35 13.81 7.44 1.44
N ARG A 36 14.39 8.58 1.79
CA ARG A 36 15.52 9.17 1.07
C ARG A 36 16.80 8.34 1.29
N PRO A 37 17.87 8.59 0.51
CA PRO A 37 19.16 7.90 0.69
C PRO A 37 19.75 8.05 2.10
N ASP A 38 19.47 9.16 2.79
CA ASP A 38 19.88 9.42 4.18
C ASP A 38 19.01 8.71 5.23
N ARG A 39 18.05 7.88 4.79
CA ARG A 39 17.05 7.18 5.62
C ARG A 39 16.06 8.09 6.33
N SER A 40 15.97 9.36 5.95
CA SER A 40 14.84 10.22 6.36
C SER A 40 13.58 9.80 5.61
N ILE A 41 12.43 9.87 6.28
CA ILE A 41 11.14 9.63 5.64
C ILE A 41 10.84 10.81 4.70
N GLN A 42 10.60 10.50 3.43
CA GLN A 42 10.11 11.48 2.46
C GLN A 42 8.61 11.70 2.61
N TRP A 43 7.83 10.62 2.63
CA TRP A 43 6.40 10.65 2.87
C TRP A 43 5.89 9.32 3.44
N THR A 44 4.66 9.33 3.95
CA THR A 44 3.92 8.16 4.45
C THR A 44 2.49 8.20 3.94
N THR A 45 1.99 7.08 3.43
CA THR A 45 0.62 6.96 2.92
C THR A 45 -0.10 5.83 3.63
N LEU A 46 -1.30 6.09 4.15
CA LEU A 46 -2.18 5.08 4.71
C LEU A 46 -2.92 4.35 3.58
N LEU A 47 -2.99 3.01 3.66
CA LEU A 47 -3.58 2.15 2.62
C LEU A 47 -4.92 1.51 3.03
N ASN A 48 -5.43 1.83 4.22
CA ASN A 48 -6.67 1.25 4.74
C ASN A 48 -7.90 1.57 3.87
N SER A 49 -8.91 0.70 3.94
CA SER A 49 -10.27 0.98 3.50
C SER A 49 -11.21 1.09 4.70
N ASP A 50 -12.42 1.61 4.48
CA ASP A 50 -13.44 1.73 5.54
C ASP A 50 -14.21 0.42 5.79
N ILE A 51 -14.17 -0.53 4.85
CA ILE A 51 -14.95 -1.77 4.89
C ILE A 51 -14.10 -3.02 5.21
N SER A 52 -12.78 -2.90 5.21
CA SER A 52 -11.85 -4.00 5.48
C SER A 52 -10.57 -3.52 6.17
N VAL A 53 -9.96 -4.39 6.96
CA VAL A 53 -8.68 -4.12 7.65
C VAL A 53 -7.62 -5.13 7.26
N PRO A 54 -6.34 -4.73 7.19
CA PRO A 54 -5.26 -5.64 6.84
C PRO A 54 -5.07 -6.76 7.88
N ASP A 55 -4.94 -8.00 7.41
CA ASP A 55 -4.73 -9.16 8.27
C ASP A 55 -3.73 -10.16 7.66
N ARG A 56 -2.62 -10.36 8.35
CA ARG A 56 -1.55 -11.27 7.92
C ARG A 56 -1.85 -12.73 8.25
N ASN A 57 -2.78 -13.02 9.16
CA ASN A 57 -3.18 -14.40 9.44
C ASN A 57 -3.99 -14.99 8.28
N VAL A 58 -4.50 -14.15 7.39
CA VAL A 58 -5.33 -14.52 6.25
C VAL A 58 -4.49 -14.72 4.98
N GLY A 59 -3.33 -14.07 4.85
CA GLY A 59 -2.43 -14.28 3.71
C GLY A 59 -1.26 -13.30 3.61
N ASP A 60 -0.66 -13.29 2.42
CA ASP A 60 0.60 -12.60 2.10
C ASP A 60 0.42 -11.10 1.82
N PHE A 61 1.52 -10.37 2.05
CA PHE A 61 1.67 -8.97 1.64
C PHE A 61 2.80 -8.86 0.62
N ARG A 62 2.58 -8.10 -0.46
CA ARG A 62 3.55 -7.95 -1.57
C ARG A 62 3.58 -6.50 -2.04
N MET A 63 4.73 -6.06 -2.53
CA MET A 63 4.92 -4.75 -3.13
C MET A 63 5.73 -4.86 -4.42
N SER A 64 5.31 -4.10 -5.42
CA SER A 64 6.06 -3.88 -6.66
C SER A 64 6.04 -2.40 -7.01
N TYR A 65 6.95 -1.98 -7.88
CA TYR A 65 6.98 -0.62 -8.40
C TYR A 65 7.11 -0.65 -9.93
N GLY A 66 6.40 0.25 -10.60
CA GLY A 66 6.47 0.43 -12.05
C GLY A 66 5.53 1.53 -12.54
N ASN A 67 5.88 2.14 -13.68
CA ASN A 67 5.09 3.22 -14.30
C ASN A 67 4.76 4.41 -13.35
N GLY A 68 5.67 4.74 -12.42
CA GLY A 68 5.46 5.83 -11.44
C GLY A 68 4.53 5.48 -10.28
N PHE A 69 4.24 4.19 -10.08
CA PHE A 69 3.37 3.72 -9.00
C PHE A 69 4.00 2.60 -8.18
N PHE A 70 3.81 2.68 -6.87
CA PHE A 70 3.88 1.54 -5.97
C PHE A 70 2.54 0.80 -6.02
N ILE A 71 2.61 -0.50 -6.28
CA ILE A 71 1.46 -1.41 -6.25
C ILE A 71 1.63 -2.29 -5.02
N VAL A 72 0.72 -2.16 -4.06
CA VAL A 72 0.76 -2.91 -2.81
C VAL A 72 -0.44 -3.84 -2.77
N TYR A 73 -0.18 -5.14 -2.68
CA TYR A 73 -1.17 -6.19 -2.50
C TYR A 73 -1.13 -6.69 -1.07
N PHE A 74 -2.28 -6.82 -0.42
CA PHE A 74 -2.35 -7.36 0.94
C PHE A 74 -3.69 -8.02 1.26
N SER A 75 -3.62 -9.08 2.05
CA SER A 75 -4.80 -9.76 2.61
C SER A 75 -5.51 -8.89 3.64
N VAL A 76 -6.84 -8.94 3.60
CA VAL A 76 -7.73 -8.19 4.48
C VAL A 76 -8.79 -9.10 5.11
N TYR A 77 -9.27 -8.66 6.26
CA TYR A 77 -10.47 -9.18 6.92
C TYR A 77 -11.57 -8.12 6.81
N GLY A 78 -12.72 -8.48 6.26
CA GLY A 78 -13.89 -7.58 6.18
C GLY A 78 -14.39 -7.18 7.56
N ILE A 79 -14.76 -5.90 7.75
CA ILE A 79 -15.26 -5.40 9.05
C ILE A 79 -16.65 -4.74 8.95
N ASP A 80 -17.23 -4.62 7.75
CA ASP A 80 -18.56 -4.04 7.54
C ASP A 80 -19.68 -5.10 7.32
N ASN A 81 -20.89 -4.77 7.77
CA ASN A 81 -22.05 -5.61 8.10
C ASN A 81 -22.76 -6.33 6.94
N PHE A 82 -22.10 -6.59 5.81
CA PHE A 82 -22.65 -7.42 4.73
C PHE A 82 -22.35 -8.91 4.98
N ALA A 83 -22.96 -9.48 6.02
CA ALA A 83 -23.02 -10.92 6.32
C ALA A 83 -21.66 -11.67 6.35
N ASN A 84 -21.09 -11.79 7.55
CA ASN A 84 -19.81 -12.42 7.87
C ASN A 84 -18.60 -11.71 7.26
N ALA A 85 -17.66 -11.32 8.12
CA ALA A 85 -16.34 -10.89 7.69
C ALA A 85 -15.72 -11.95 6.76
N THR A 86 -15.63 -11.63 5.48
CA THR A 86 -14.99 -12.49 4.49
C THR A 86 -13.52 -12.12 4.39
N ASN A 87 -12.71 -13.15 4.23
CA ASN A 87 -11.32 -12.99 3.84
C ASN A 87 -11.28 -12.55 2.38
N GLY A 88 -10.42 -11.59 2.08
CA GLY A 88 -10.21 -11.15 0.71
C GLY A 88 -8.86 -10.48 0.56
N GLU A 89 -8.62 -9.94 -0.62
CA GLU A 89 -7.38 -9.24 -0.92
C GLU A 89 -7.66 -7.85 -1.46
N GLN A 90 -6.79 -6.92 -1.09
CA GLN A 90 -6.85 -5.54 -1.52
C GLN A 90 -5.56 -5.19 -2.28
N VAL A 91 -5.72 -4.45 -3.36
CA VAL A 91 -4.62 -3.80 -4.06
C VAL A 91 -4.73 -2.29 -3.85
N SER A 92 -3.60 -1.62 -3.66
CA SER A 92 -3.53 -0.17 -3.50
C SER A 92 -2.41 0.38 -4.35
N PHE A 93 -2.66 1.54 -4.95
CA PHE A 93 -1.74 2.23 -5.85
C PHE A 93 -1.33 3.55 -5.21
N VAL A 94 -0.03 3.80 -5.09
CA VAL A 94 0.50 5.07 -4.57
C VAL A 94 1.46 5.64 -5.59
N ASP A 95 1.27 6.90 -5.99
CA ASP A 95 2.19 7.57 -6.93
C ASP A 95 3.51 7.97 -6.25
N ASP A 96 4.49 8.40 -7.03
CA ASP A 96 5.80 8.87 -6.52
C ASP A 96 5.69 10.05 -5.54
N GLY A 97 4.57 10.78 -5.58
CA GLY A 97 4.24 11.87 -4.66
C GLY A 97 3.65 11.40 -3.32
N GLY A 98 3.42 10.11 -3.13
CA GLY A 98 2.81 9.56 -1.92
C GLY A 98 1.28 9.65 -1.89
N ASN A 99 0.63 9.88 -3.04
CA ASN A 99 -0.83 9.99 -3.09
C ASN A 99 -1.46 8.64 -3.43
N LEU A 100 -2.39 8.20 -2.58
CA LEU A 100 -3.22 7.02 -2.84
C LEU A 100 -4.13 7.27 -4.05
N LYS A 101 -4.15 6.34 -5.00
CA LYS A 101 -5.03 6.37 -6.18
C LYS A 101 -6.09 5.29 -6.06
N THR A 102 -7.35 5.69 -6.23
CA THR A 102 -8.50 4.81 -6.07
C THR A 102 -8.80 4.00 -7.32
N THR A 103 -8.62 4.57 -8.51
CA THR A 103 -8.72 3.85 -9.80
C THR A 103 -8.14 4.69 -10.94
N SER A 104 -7.07 4.21 -11.58
CA SER A 104 -6.85 4.22 -13.04
C SER A 104 -5.37 3.95 -13.31
N PHE A 105 -5.07 2.80 -13.90
CA PHE A 105 -3.85 2.64 -14.67
C PHE A 105 -3.87 3.71 -15.78
N PRO A 106 -2.78 4.44 -16.05
CA PRO A 106 -2.55 4.87 -17.42
C PRO A 106 -2.48 3.59 -18.24
N ILE A 107 -3.47 3.38 -19.12
CA ILE A 107 -3.37 2.36 -20.14
C ILE A 107 -2.04 2.61 -20.88
N PRO A 108 -1.19 1.59 -21.09
CA PRO A 108 0.03 1.76 -21.88
C PRO A 108 -0.32 2.44 -23.21
N GLY A 109 0.20 3.66 -23.43
CA GLY A 109 -0.10 4.49 -24.62
C GLY A 109 -0.87 5.79 -24.37
N GLN A 110 -1.27 6.10 -23.13
CA GLN A 110 -1.71 7.46 -22.78
C GLN A 110 -0.48 8.27 -22.32
N GLU A 111 0.28 8.80 -23.28
CA GLU A 111 1.25 9.86 -22.99
C GLU A 111 0.49 11.03 -22.35
N HIS A 112 0.84 11.36 -21.10
CA HIS A 112 0.58 12.69 -20.57
C HIS A 112 1.38 13.68 -21.45
N VAL A 113 0.73 14.18 -22.50
CA VAL A 113 1.19 15.38 -23.20
C VAL A 113 1.18 16.49 -22.16
N LYS A 114 2.37 16.91 -21.72
CA LYS A 114 2.51 18.13 -20.93
C LYS A 114 2.03 19.29 -21.79
N THR A 115 0.90 19.90 -21.42
CA THR A 115 0.56 21.27 -21.81
C THR A 115 1.34 22.24 -20.95
#